data_AF-A0A7Y3U7C0-F1
#
_entry.id   AF-A0A7Y3U7C0-F1
#
_cell.length_a   1.000
_cell.length_b   1.000
_cell.length_c   1.000
_cell.angle_alpha   90.00
_cell.angle_beta   90.00
_cell.angle_gamma   90.00
#
_symmetry.space_group_name_H-M   'P 1'
#
loop_
_entity.id
_entity.type
_entity.pdbx_description
1 polymer ?
#
loop_
_entity_poly.entity_id
_entity_poly.type
_entity_poly.pdbx_seq_one_letter_code
_entity_poly.pdbx_strand_id
1 'polypeptide(L)'
;MNQDELDRWITLLNRLCGPVLEPLDHDEQLRDALSKPDSLAGPLIAYCLSPDRRAAHISKRAASDVKTAEPAPLRSRLVREAGRLADVAMWWALFDPQLNVAQFTDLDADGPLFDPQIGRTFATIEVWTETELAGLHALWHHAQLDQRHAADSRQRMVERITRTVHWHIENTQPDNATCHPWAVHVFLLHGTPESQHFAETQVSNCLVSNAKPDVLSAWILRDAAEGLTMARS
;
A
#
# COMPACT_ATOMS: atom_id res chain seq x y z
N MET A 1 8.61 -17.26 -7.95
CA MET A 1 8.32 -17.94 -6.66
C MET A 1 7.35 -19.08 -6.90
N ASN A 2 7.60 -20.26 -6.33
CA ASN A 2 6.68 -21.39 -6.43
C ASN A 2 5.57 -21.33 -5.35
N GLN A 3 4.58 -22.21 -5.45
CA GLN A 3 3.41 -22.22 -4.55
C GLN A 3 3.79 -22.47 -3.08
N ASP A 4 4.73 -23.38 -2.82
CA ASP A 4 5.18 -23.70 -1.46
C ASP A 4 5.90 -22.51 -0.80
N GLU A 5 6.70 -21.78 -1.57
CA GLU A 5 7.36 -20.55 -1.13
C GLU A 5 6.35 -19.46 -0.81
N LEU A 6 5.34 -19.28 -1.66
CA LEU A 6 4.25 -18.33 -1.45
C LEU A 6 3.50 -18.64 -0.15
N ASP A 7 3.14 -19.90 0.09
CA ASP A 7 2.42 -20.32 1.30
C ASP A 7 3.28 -20.16 2.58
N ARG A 8 4.60 -20.34 2.48
CA ARG A 8 5.53 -20.04 3.58
C ARG A 8 5.54 -18.56 3.92
N TRP A 9 5.58 -17.68 2.92
CA TRP A 9 5.52 -16.23 3.14
C TRP A 9 4.20 -15.81 3.76
N ILE A 10 3.07 -16.26 3.22
CA ILE A 10 1.74 -15.98 3.80
C ILE A 10 1.69 -16.41 5.28
N THR A 11 2.20 -17.59 5.60
CA THR A 11 2.24 -18.10 6.97
C THR A 11 3.14 -17.26 7.88
N LEU A 12 4.33 -16.90 7.40
CA LEU A 12 5.29 -16.07 8.14
C LEU A 12 4.71 -14.70 8.46
N LEU A 13 4.19 -14.00 7.44
CA LEU A 13 3.65 -12.66 7.62
C LEU A 13 2.49 -12.66 8.63
N ASN A 14 1.52 -13.57 8.48
CA ASN A 14 0.42 -13.70 9.44
C ASN A 14 0.90 -13.97 10.88
N ARG A 15 1.92 -14.83 11.05
CA ARG A 15 2.49 -15.14 12.36
C ARG A 15 3.14 -13.92 13.02
N LEU A 16 3.79 -13.04 12.25
CA LEU A 16 4.41 -11.82 12.77
C LEU A 16 3.37 -10.81 13.26
N CYS A 17 2.20 -10.76 12.62
CA CYS A 17 1.16 -9.76 12.92
C CYS A 17 0.23 -10.16 14.07
N GLY A 18 -0.14 -11.45 14.17
CA GLY A 18 -1.18 -11.94 15.08
C GLY A 18 -1.05 -11.40 16.52
N PRO A 19 0.10 -11.59 17.20
CA PRO A 19 0.30 -11.14 18.58
C PRO A 19 0.19 -9.63 18.80
N VAL A 20 0.35 -8.82 17.74
CA VAL A 20 0.28 -7.36 17.80
C VAL A 20 -1.14 -6.85 17.56
N LEU A 21 -1.85 -7.47 16.62
CA LEU A 21 -3.18 -7.00 16.19
C LEU A 21 -4.33 -7.60 16.99
N GLU A 22 -4.22 -8.85 17.46
CA GLU A 22 -5.30 -9.53 18.21
C GLU A 22 -5.79 -8.80 19.47
N PRO A 23 -4.93 -8.12 20.25
CA PRO A 23 -5.38 -7.40 21.45
C PRO A 23 -6.05 -6.04 21.18
N LEU A 24 -6.02 -5.55 19.93
CA LEU A 24 -6.44 -4.18 19.63
C LEU A 24 -7.97 -4.08 19.48
N ASP A 25 -8.54 -3.01 20.05
CA ASP A 25 -9.92 -2.60 19.72
C ASP A 25 -9.92 -1.99 18.31
N HIS A 26 -10.41 -2.76 17.33
CA HIS A 26 -10.48 -2.33 15.95
C HIS A 26 -11.33 -1.07 15.74
N ASP A 27 -12.39 -0.85 16.52
CA ASP A 27 -13.24 0.34 16.38
C ASP A 27 -12.53 1.60 16.90
N GLU A 28 -11.69 1.46 17.92
CA GLU A 28 -10.82 2.53 18.39
C GLU A 28 -9.72 2.84 17.37
N GLN A 29 -9.05 1.81 16.82
CA GLN A 29 -8.02 1.98 15.79
C GLN A 29 -8.57 2.67 14.55
N LEU A 30 -9.77 2.28 14.10
CA LEU A 30 -10.44 2.91 12.97
C LEU A 30 -10.77 4.39 13.26
N ARG A 31 -11.23 4.71 14.47
CA ARG A 31 -11.52 6.10 14.86
C ARG A 31 -10.24 6.95 14.91
N ASP A 32 -9.15 6.43 15.48
CA ASP A 32 -7.86 7.16 15.50
C ASP A 32 -7.33 7.37 14.08
N ALA A 33 -7.35 6.33 13.25
CA ALA A 33 -6.98 6.36 11.83
C ALA A 33 -7.75 7.45 11.05
N LEU A 34 -9.07 7.49 11.20
CA LEU A 34 -9.92 8.48 10.54
C LEU A 34 -9.74 9.91 11.09
N SER A 35 -9.24 10.06 12.31
CA SER A 35 -8.97 11.37 12.91
C SER A 35 -7.69 12.04 12.37
N LYS A 36 -6.81 11.27 11.69
CA LYS A 36 -5.52 11.71 11.13
C LYS A 36 -5.48 11.47 9.62
N PRO A 37 -6.30 12.19 8.82
CA PRO A 37 -6.49 11.90 7.39
C PRO A 37 -5.24 12.11 6.53
N ASP A 38 -4.25 12.84 7.05
CA ASP A 38 -2.98 13.11 6.36
C ASP A 38 -1.89 12.06 6.69
N SER A 39 -2.20 11.07 7.54
CA SER A 39 -1.27 9.99 7.89
C SER A 39 -1.52 8.76 7.03
N LEU A 40 -0.46 8.14 6.50
CA LEU A 40 -0.50 6.85 5.80
C LEU A 40 -1.21 5.72 6.58
N ALA A 41 -1.10 5.74 7.91
CA ALA A 41 -1.73 4.74 8.76
C ALA A 41 -3.27 4.79 8.63
N GLY A 42 -3.84 5.98 8.46
CA GLY A 42 -5.28 6.19 8.44
C GLY A 42 -6.00 5.41 7.33
N PRO A 43 -5.68 5.67 6.06
CA PRO A 43 -6.26 4.99 4.92
C PRO A 43 -6.03 3.47 4.89
N LEU A 44 -4.82 3.01 5.22
CA LEU A 44 -4.51 1.58 5.29
C LEU A 44 -5.34 0.89 6.37
N ILE A 45 -5.37 1.43 7.59
CA ILE A 45 -6.14 0.84 8.69
C ILE A 45 -7.63 0.83 8.33
N ALA A 46 -8.14 1.91 7.74
CA ALA A 46 -9.52 1.95 7.25
C ALA A 46 -9.79 0.89 6.17
N TYR A 47 -8.82 0.60 5.31
CA TYR A 47 -8.89 -0.44 4.28
C TYR A 47 -8.93 -1.83 4.89
N CYS A 48 -7.97 -2.12 5.76
CA CYS A 48 -7.88 -3.37 6.50
C CYS A 48 -9.09 -3.59 7.41
N LEU A 49 -9.72 -2.55 7.97
CA LEU A 49 -10.83 -2.72 8.91
C LEU A 49 -12.23 -2.69 8.29
N SER A 50 -12.34 -2.52 6.96
CA SER A 50 -13.64 -2.44 6.28
C SER A 50 -13.97 -3.73 5.48
N PRO A 51 -14.41 -4.83 6.12
CA PRO A 51 -14.74 -6.08 5.44
C PRO A 51 -15.80 -5.91 4.35
N ASP A 52 -16.80 -5.06 4.57
CA ASP A 52 -17.84 -4.74 3.57
C ASP A 52 -17.26 -4.02 2.35
N ARG A 53 -16.18 -3.25 2.49
CA ARG A 53 -15.53 -2.56 1.36
C ARG A 53 -14.64 -3.52 0.55
N ARG A 54 -14.02 -4.50 1.21
CA ARG A 54 -13.33 -5.60 0.52
C ARG A 54 -14.31 -6.44 -0.31
N ALA A 55 -15.49 -6.72 0.23
CA ALA A 55 -16.55 -7.44 -0.47
C ALA A 55 -17.29 -6.58 -1.52
N ALA A 56 -17.45 -5.28 -1.30
CA ALA A 56 -18.09 -4.34 -2.23
C ALA A 56 -17.23 -4.00 -3.46
N HIS A 57 -15.89 -4.04 -3.35
CA HIS A 57 -15.03 -3.97 -4.55
C HIS A 57 -15.21 -5.17 -5.48
N ILE A 58 -15.66 -6.31 -4.93
CA ILE A 58 -16.05 -7.50 -5.70
C ILE A 58 -17.51 -7.42 -6.18
N SER A 59 -18.37 -6.62 -5.53
CA SER A 59 -19.81 -6.55 -5.80
C SER A 59 -20.30 -5.13 -6.05
N LYS A 60 -20.63 -4.81 -7.31
CA LYS A 60 -21.07 -3.52 -7.89
C LYS A 60 -22.19 -2.71 -7.17
N ARG A 61 -22.66 -3.10 -5.97
CA ARG A 61 -23.96 -2.66 -5.43
C ARG A 61 -23.98 -1.90 -4.09
N ALA A 62 -22.87 -1.77 -3.35
CA ALA A 62 -22.94 -1.25 -1.96
C ALA A 62 -22.71 0.27 -1.79
N ALA A 63 -22.47 1.04 -2.85
CA ALA A 63 -22.10 2.45 -2.74
C ALA A 63 -23.26 3.44 -2.42
N SER A 64 -24.51 2.99 -2.26
CA SER A 64 -25.67 3.89 -2.14
C SER A 64 -26.08 4.29 -0.72
N ASP A 65 -25.67 3.57 0.33
CA ASP A 65 -26.34 3.69 1.64
C ASP A 65 -25.51 4.33 2.76
N VAL A 66 -24.33 4.87 2.47
CA VAL A 66 -23.59 5.67 3.46
C VAL A 66 -23.83 7.16 3.18
N LYS A 67 -24.73 7.79 3.96
CA LYS A 67 -24.75 9.25 4.14
C LYS A 67 -23.44 9.65 4.84
N THR A 68 -22.35 9.75 4.08
CA THR A 68 -21.11 10.35 4.56
C THR A 68 -21.31 11.85 4.72
N ALA A 69 -20.98 12.38 5.90
CA ALA A 69 -20.74 13.81 6.05
C ALA A 69 -19.71 14.24 4.98
N GLU A 70 -19.99 15.33 4.25
CA GLU A 70 -19.27 15.69 3.02
C GLU A 70 -17.73 15.62 3.17
N PRO A 71 -17.03 14.78 2.40
CA PRO A 71 -15.57 14.73 2.34
C PRO A 71 -14.96 15.82 1.45
N ALA A 72 -15.75 16.80 0.99
CA ALA A 72 -15.31 17.87 0.09
C ALA A 72 -14.02 18.61 0.54
N PRO A 73 -13.76 18.85 1.85
CA PRO A 73 -12.52 19.48 2.30
C PRO A 73 -11.29 18.59 2.09
N LEU A 74 -11.38 17.29 2.41
CA LEU A 74 -10.28 16.34 2.26
C LEU A 74 -9.92 16.16 0.78
N ARG A 75 -10.93 15.99 -0.06
CA ARG A 75 -10.76 15.80 -1.51
C ARG A 75 -10.09 17.00 -2.19
N SER A 76 -10.59 18.20 -1.91
CA SER A 76 -10.04 19.45 -2.45
C SER A 76 -8.63 19.73 -1.93
N ARG A 77 -8.27 19.14 -0.78
CA ARG A 77 -6.94 19.23 -0.20
C ARG A 77 -5.99 18.21 -0.81
N LEU A 78 -6.36 16.93 -0.89
CA LEU A 78 -5.57 15.87 -1.53
C LEU A 78 -5.23 16.22 -2.98
N VAL A 79 -6.17 16.78 -3.74
CA VAL A 79 -5.89 17.22 -5.13
C VAL A 79 -4.90 18.39 -5.16
N ARG A 80 -4.98 19.31 -4.20
CA ARG A 80 -4.08 20.49 -4.11
C ARG A 80 -2.69 20.14 -3.60
N GLU A 81 -2.61 19.18 -2.69
CA GLU A 81 -1.40 18.69 -2.04
C GLU A 81 -0.92 17.36 -2.65
N ALA A 82 -1.43 17.00 -3.83
CA ALA A 82 -1.20 15.71 -4.47
C ALA A 82 0.29 15.36 -4.60
N GLY A 83 1.16 16.35 -4.81
CA GLY A 83 2.61 16.12 -4.85
C GLY A 83 3.24 15.76 -3.50
N ARG A 84 2.64 16.14 -2.36
CA ARG A 84 3.14 15.84 -1.01
C ARG A 84 2.47 14.64 -0.35
N LEU A 85 1.24 14.33 -0.77
CA LEU A 85 0.38 13.29 -0.19
C LEU A 85 -0.05 12.29 -1.27
N ALA A 86 0.80 12.02 -2.25
CA ALA A 86 0.46 11.21 -3.43
C ALA A 86 0.07 9.78 -3.03
N ASP A 87 0.85 9.18 -2.14
CA ASP A 87 0.64 7.90 -1.50
C ASP A 87 -0.66 7.84 -0.70
N VAL A 88 -0.91 8.84 0.16
CA VAL A 88 -2.15 8.96 0.95
C VAL A 88 -3.35 9.12 0.03
N ALA A 89 -3.23 9.91 -1.04
CA ALA A 89 -4.27 10.10 -2.04
C ALA A 89 -4.56 8.82 -2.84
N MET A 90 -3.53 8.05 -3.20
CA MET A 90 -3.70 6.73 -3.82
C MET A 90 -4.48 5.79 -2.91
N TRP A 91 -4.13 5.69 -1.62
CA TRP A 91 -4.91 4.88 -0.68
C TRP A 91 -6.36 5.35 -0.56
N TRP A 92 -6.60 6.66 -0.50
CA TRP A 92 -7.97 7.20 -0.49
C TRP A 92 -8.74 6.93 -1.78
N ALA A 93 -8.07 6.83 -2.93
CA ALA A 93 -8.71 6.52 -4.19
C ALA A 93 -9.34 5.13 -4.21
N LEU A 94 -8.89 4.19 -3.36
CA LEU A 94 -9.58 2.91 -3.14
C LEU A 94 -11.00 3.11 -2.60
N PHE A 95 -11.30 4.24 -1.96
CA PHE A 95 -12.61 4.52 -1.36
C PHE A 95 -13.42 5.59 -2.07
N ASP A 96 -12.75 6.54 -2.72
CA ASP A 96 -13.40 7.63 -3.45
C ASP A 96 -13.42 7.32 -4.96
N PRO A 97 -14.59 6.96 -5.55
CA PRO A 97 -14.71 6.68 -6.99
C PRO A 97 -14.44 7.89 -7.88
N GLN A 98 -14.36 9.07 -7.29
CA GLN A 98 -14.08 10.28 -8.02
C GLN A 98 -12.57 10.60 -8.06
N LEU A 99 -11.73 9.91 -7.29
CA LEU A 99 -10.26 9.98 -7.40
C LEU A 99 -9.77 8.91 -8.37
N ASN A 100 -8.82 9.27 -9.23
CA ASN A 100 -8.24 8.34 -10.19
C ASN A 100 -6.72 8.28 -9.99
N VAL A 101 -6.19 7.08 -9.86
CA VAL A 101 -4.74 6.80 -9.73
C VAL A 101 -3.89 7.54 -10.76
N ALA A 102 -4.36 7.65 -12.00
CA ALA A 102 -3.64 8.35 -13.07
C ALA A 102 -3.50 9.87 -12.84
N GLN A 103 -4.15 10.43 -11.81
CA GLN A 103 -3.95 11.82 -11.37
C GLN A 103 -2.70 11.98 -10.48
N PHE A 104 -2.21 10.89 -9.89
CA PHE A 104 -1.14 10.91 -8.90
C PHE A 104 0.15 10.26 -9.39
N THR A 105 0.07 9.44 -10.44
CA THR A 105 1.23 8.78 -11.04
C THR A 105 1.11 8.72 -12.55
N ASP A 106 2.24 8.84 -13.24
CA ASP A 106 2.34 8.53 -14.67
C ASP A 106 2.51 7.01 -14.82
N LEU A 107 1.48 6.36 -15.38
CA LEU A 107 1.48 4.91 -15.59
C LEU A 107 2.45 4.46 -16.69
N ASP A 108 2.83 5.36 -17.60
CA ASP A 108 3.73 5.04 -18.72
C ASP A 108 5.19 5.38 -18.42
N ALA A 109 5.47 6.08 -17.32
CA ALA A 109 6.81 6.45 -16.93
C ALA A 109 7.68 5.24 -16.58
N ASP A 110 8.98 5.39 -16.86
CA ASP A 110 10.05 4.57 -16.33
C ASP A 110 10.58 5.18 -15.02
N GLY A 111 11.11 4.33 -14.14
CA GLY A 111 11.75 4.76 -12.89
C GLY A 111 10.83 4.78 -11.66
N PRO A 112 11.09 5.64 -10.66
CA PRO A 112 10.33 5.68 -9.40
C PRO A 112 8.86 6.02 -9.66
N LEU A 113 7.96 5.61 -8.76
CA LEU A 113 6.51 5.80 -8.89
C LEU A 113 6.12 7.28 -8.92
N PHE A 114 6.71 8.08 -8.03
CA PHE A 114 6.56 9.54 -8.00
C PHE A 114 7.85 10.22 -8.43
N ASP A 115 7.70 11.39 -9.06
CA ASP A 115 8.86 12.17 -9.51
C ASP A 115 9.66 12.66 -8.29
N PRO A 116 10.95 12.26 -8.12
CA PRO A 116 11.78 12.70 -7.02
C PRO A 116 12.03 14.22 -7.02
N GLN A 117 11.80 14.92 -8.14
CA GLN A 117 11.86 16.38 -8.20
C GLN A 117 10.62 17.06 -7.61
N ILE A 118 9.44 16.44 -7.74
CA ILE A 118 8.26 16.82 -6.92
C ILE A 118 8.61 16.61 -5.45
N GLY A 119 9.49 15.64 -5.18
CA GLY A 119 10.06 15.34 -3.88
C GLY A 119 11.02 16.33 -3.25
N ARG A 120 11.25 17.52 -3.82
CA ARG A 120 11.94 18.61 -3.08
C ARG A 120 11.16 19.10 -1.85
N THR A 121 9.94 18.60 -1.64
CA THR A 121 9.17 18.74 -0.40
C THR A 121 9.33 17.60 0.60
N PHE A 122 9.95 16.46 0.25
CA PHE A 122 10.24 15.40 1.22
C PHE A 122 11.41 15.84 2.09
N ALA A 123 11.27 15.64 3.41
CA ALA A 123 12.27 16.09 4.37
C ALA A 123 13.60 15.34 4.23
N THR A 124 13.56 14.05 3.83
CA THR A 124 14.74 13.18 3.68
C THR A 124 14.50 12.08 2.63
N ILE A 125 15.57 11.39 2.21
CA ILE A 125 15.49 10.25 1.28
C ILE A 125 14.64 9.10 1.84
N GLU A 126 14.62 8.95 3.17
CA GLU A 126 13.87 7.91 3.84
C GLU A 126 12.36 8.15 3.79
N VAL A 127 11.94 9.41 4.00
CA VAL A 127 10.53 9.79 3.87
C VAL A 127 10.07 9.64 2.42
N TRP A 128 10.91 10.01 1.45
CA TRP A 128 10.60 9.79 0.04
C TRP A 128 10.47 8.31 -0.28
N THR A 129 11.43 7.48 0.15
CA THR A 129 11.41 6.03 -0.08
C THR A 129 10.17 5.38 0.55
N GLU A 130 9.79 5.78 1.77
CA GLU A 130 8.54 5.33 2.38
C GLU A 130 7.32 5.70 1.54
N THR A 131 7.25 6.95 1.07
CA THR A 131 6.14 7.45 0.22
C THR A 131 6.03 6.60 -1.05
N GLU A 132 7.15 6.37 -1.76
CA GLU A 132 7.21 5.54 -2.97
C GLU A 132 6.68 4.12 -2.72
N LEU A 133 7.18 3.47 -1.66
CA LEU A 133 6.80 2.10 -1.33
C LEU A 133 5.34 2.01 -0.87
N ALA A 134 4.85 3.00 -0.12
CA ALA A 134 3.44 3.07 0.28
C ALA A 134 2.51 3.28 -0.92
N GLY A 135 2.90 4.14 -1.87
CA GLY A 135 2.19 4.33 -3.14
C GLY A 135 2.21 3.07 -4.02
N LEU A 136 3.35 2.37 -4.09
CA LEU A 136 3.49 1.10 -4.82
C LEU A 136 2.57 0.02 -4.23
N HIS A 137 2.47 -0.03 -2.90
CA HIS A 137 1.54 -0.90 -2.18
C HIS A 137 0.09 -0.60 -2.60
N ALA A 138 -0.33 0.68 -2.57
CA ALA A 138 -1.67 1.08 -2.99
C ALA A 138 -1.96 0.78 -4.46
N LEU A 139 -0.99 1.04 -5.36
CA LEU A 139 -1.13 0.81 -6.80
C LEU A 139 -1.40 -0.67 -7.12
N TRP A 140 -0.78 -1.59 -6.36
CA TRP A 140 -1.06 -3.02 -6.48
C TRP A 140 -2.54 -3.33 -6.21
N HIS A 141 -3.14 -2.76 -5.15
CA HIS A 141 -4.57 -2.96 -4.87
C HIS A 141 -5.46 -2.41 -5.98
N HIS A 142 -5.11 -1.25 -6.56
CA HIS A 142 -5.86 -0.71 -7.70
C HIS A 142 -5.77 -1.62 -8.93
N ALA A 143 -4.59 -2.17 -9.22
CA ALA A 143 -4.42 -3.09 -10.34
C ALA A 143 -5.25 -4.37 -10.17
N GLN A 144 -5.32 -4.89 -8.94
CA GLN A 144 -5.88 -6.22 -8.67
C GLN A 144 -7.36 -6.23 -8.31
N LEU A 145 -7.82 -5.24 -7.54
CA LEU A 145 -9.14 -5.28 -6.89
C LEU A 145 -10.12 -4.26 -7.43
N ASP A 146 -9.62 -3.16 -8.00
CA ASP A 146 -10.48 -2.07 -8.43
C ASP A 146 -11.10 -2.36 -9.81
N GLN A 147 -12.28 -2.97 -9.79
CA GLN A 147 -13.08 -3.29 -10.99
C GLN A 147 -13.57 -2.06 -11.76
N ARG A 148 -13.38 -0.83 -11.22
CA ARG A 148 -13.72 0.41 -11.93
C ARG A 148 -12.74 0.67 -13.09
N HIS A 149 -11.53 0.10 -13.01
CA HIS A 149 -10.53 0.25 -14.07
C HIS A 149 -10.80 -0.71 -15.24
N ALA A 150 -10.68 -0.18 -16.46
CA ALA A 150 -10.68 -1.00 -17.67
C ALA A 150 -9.51 -2.00 -17.65
N ALA A 151 -9.64 -3.10 -18.38
CA ALA A 151 -8.58 -4.11 -18.48
C ALA A 151 -7.23 -3.50 -18.90
N ASP A 152 -7.24 -2.62 -19.91
CA ASP A 152 -6.04 -1.92 -20.39
C ASP A 152 -5.41 -1.02 -19.32
N SER A 153 -6.24 -0.35 -18.51
CA SER A 153 -5.75 0.46 -17.40
C SER A 153 -5.09 -0.40 -16.32
N ARG A 154 -5.70 -1.55 -15.97
CA ARG A 154 -5.11 -2.49 -15.01
C ARG A 154 -3.79 -3.05 -15.53
N GLN A 155 -3.73 -3.42 -16.81
CA GLN A 155 -2.49 -3.90 -17.44
C GLN A 155 -1.37 -2.85 -17.35
N ARG A 156 -1.67 -1.58 -17.66
CA ARG A 156 -0.70 -0.47 -17.50
C ARG A 156 -0.24 -0.30 -16.06
N MET A 157 -1.13 -0.49 -15.07
CA MET A 157 -0.73 -0.46 -13.66
C MET A 157 0.21 -1.63 -13.30
N VAL A 158 -0.04 -2.84 -13.78
CA VAL A 158 0.85 -4.00 -13.57
C VAL A 158 2.23 -3.77 -14.19
N GLU A 159 2.27 -3.23 -15.40
CA GLU A 159 3.52 -2.85 -16.07
C GLU A 159 4.26 -1.77 -15.28
N ARG A 160 3.53 -0.76 -14.80
CA ARG A 160 4.10 0.30 -13.96
C ARG A 160 4.69 -0.23 -12.68
N ILE A 161 3.97 -1.09 -11.96
CA ILE A 161 4.43 -1.78 -10.75
C ILE A 161 5.76 -2.51 -11.04
N THR A 162 5.82 -3.25 -12.14
CA THR A 162 7.02 -4.02 -12.51
C THR A 162 8.22 -3.11 -12.75
N ARG A 163 8.04 -2.03 -13.51
CA ARG A 163 9.10 -1.03 -13.76
C ARG A 163 9.58 -0.36 -12.47
N THR A 164 8.66 0.01 -11.58
CA THR A 164 8.98 0.64 -10.31
C THR A 164 9.75 -0.30 -9.38
N VAL A 165 9.34 -1.58 -9.28
CA VAL A 165 10.10 -2.60 -8.52
C VAL A 165 11.52 -2.73 -9.02
N HIS A 166 11.69 -2.87 -10.34
CA HIS A 166 13.02 -2.97 -10.96
C HIS A 166 13.89 -1.76 -10.61
N TRP A 167 13.33 -0.56 -10.75
CA TRP A 167 14.04 0.67 -10.41
C TRP A 167 14.47 0.70 -8.94
N HIS A 168 13.61 0.29 -7.99
CA HIS A 168 13.96 0.24 -6.57
C HIS A 168 15.07 -0.74 -6.26
N ILE A 169 15.06 -1.93 -6.88
CA ILE A 169 16.11 -2.93 -6.71
C ILE A 169 17.47 -2.36 -7.16
N GLU A 170 17.50 -1.58 -8.23
CA GLU A 170 18.73 -1.01 -8.78
C GLU A 170 19.22 0.25 -8.05
N ASN A 171 18.29 1.08 -7.54
CA ASN A 171 18.60 2.46 -7.15
C ASN A 171 18.37 2.75 -5.66
N THR A 172 17.72 1.87 -4.91
CA THR A 172 17.42 2.09 -3.49
C THR A 172 17.93 0.93 -2.63
N GLN A 173 18.23 1.24 -1.37
CA GLN A 173 18.48 0.21 -0.37
C GLN A 173 17.20 -0.05 0.43
N PRO A 174 16.89 -1.32 0.78
CA PRO A 174 15.71 -1.67 1.55
C PRO A 174 15.73 -1.14 3.01
N ASP A 175 16.88 -0.70 3.50
CA ASP A 175 17.06 -0.03 4.80
C ASP A 175 16.96 1.51 4.72
N ASN A 176 16.83 2.08 3.51
CA ASN A 176 16.58 3.50 3.34
C ASN A 176 15.14 3.89 3.71
N ALA A 177 14.21 2.96 3.96
CA ALA A 177 12.87 3.33 4.41
C ALA A 177 12.82 3.50 5.95
N THR A 178 11.71 4.04 6.47
CA THR A 178 11.45 4.24 7.91
C THR A 178 11.17 2.93 8.69
N CYS A 179 11.75 1.82 8.26
CA CYS A 179 11.55 0.46 8.79
C CYS A 179 10.12 -0.09 8.64
N HIS A 180 9.24 0.54 7.85
CA HIS A 180 7.92 0.00 7.52
C HIS A 180 7.98 -0.87 6.25
N PRO A 181 7.41 -2.09 6.25
CA PRO A 181 7.57 -3.06 5.16
C PRO A 181 6.57 -2.85 4.00
N TRP A 182 6.45 -1.61 3.54
CA TRP A 182 5.53 -1.26 2.44
C TRP A 182 5.86 -2.02 1.15
N ALA A 183 4.83 -2.37 0.40
CA ALA A 183 4.92 -3.16 -0.84
C ALA A 183 5.71 -4.49 -0.74
N VAL A 184 5.98 -5.06 0.45
CA VAL A 184 6.77 -6.30 0.58
C VAL A 184 6.24 -7.45 -0.29
N HIS A 185 4.92 -7.61 -0.40
CA HIS A 185 4.30 -8.62 -1.25
C HIS A 185 4.57 -8.38 -2.74
N VAL A 186 4.66 -7.13 -3.18
CA VAL A 186 4.95 -6.77 -4.57
C VAL A 186 6.35 -7.24 -4.97
N PHE A 187 7.34 -7.04 -4.10
CA PHE A 187 8.70 -7.54 -4.31
C PHE A 187 8.77 -9.07 -4.30
N LEU A 188 8.03 -9.73 -3.41
CA LEU A 188 7.94 -11.20 -3.39
C LEU A 188 7.31 -11.76 -4.68
N LEU A 189 6.26 -11.11 -5.18
CA LEU A 189 5.58 -11.53 -6.42
C LEU A 189 6.41 -11.28 -7.68
N HIS A 190 7.30 -10.28 -7.66
CA HIS A 190 8.25 -10.06 -8.75
C HIS A 190 9.18 -11.29 -8.96
N GLY A 191 9.55 -11.96 -7.87
CA GLY A 191 10.09 -13.31 -7.90
C GLY A 191 11.53 -13.46 -8.41
N THR A 192 12.32 -12.39 -8.45
CA THR A 192 13.77 -12.48 -8.68
C THR A 192 14.51 -12.65 -7.34
N PRO A 193 15.73 -13.21 -7.32
CA PRO A 193 16.53 -13.30 -6.09
C PRO A 193 16.74 -11.93 -5.42
N GLU A 194 16.97 -10.88 -6.22
CA GLU A 194 17.20 -9.53 -5.74
C GLU A 194 15.92 -8.93 -5.12
N SER A 195 14.75 -9.15 -5.75
CA SER A 195 13.48 -8.67 -5.20
C SER A 195 13.12 -9.41 -3.91
N GLN A 196 13.41 -10.71 -3.84
CA GLN A 196 13.23 -11.49 -2.62
C GLN A 196 14.14 -10.98 -1.49
N HIS A 197 15.42 -10.75 -1.77
CA HIS A 197 16.35 -10.20 -0.78
C HIS A 197 15.90 -8.81 -0.28
N PHE A 198 15.39 -7.96 -1.19
CA PHE A 198 14.80 -6.67 -0.86
C PHE A 198 13.62 -6.83 0.11
N ALA A 199 12.70 -7.76 -0.17
CA ALA A 199 11.55 -8.05 0.68
C ALA A 199 11.96 -8.61 2.06
N GLU A 200 12.90 -9.56 2.09
CA GLU A 200 13.44 -10.14 3.33
C GLU A 200 14.05 -9.07 4.23
N THR A 201 14.78 -8.12 3.63
CA THR A 201 15.42 -7.03 4.36
C THR A 201 14.39 -6.08 4.94
N GLN A 202 13.34 -5.72 4.20
CA GLN A 202 12.24 -4.91 4.72
C GLN A 202 11.56 -5.56 5.93
N VAL A 203 11.28 -6.87 5.86
CA VAL A 203 10.69 -7.62 6.99
C VAL A 203 11.66 -7.67 8.17
N SER A 204 12.96 -7.87 7.93
CA SER A 204 13.95 -7.86 9.00
C SER A 204 14.02 -6.49 9.68
N ASN A 205 14.02 -5.40 8.91
CA ASN A 205 14.14 -4.03 9.41
C ASN A 205 12.98 -3.66 10.34
N CYS A 206 11.74 -4.05 10.03
CA CYS A 206 10.59 -3.77 10.89
C CYS A 206 10.62 -4.52 12.24
N LEU A 207 11.54 -5.48 12.42
CA LEU A 207 11.71 -6.25 13.66
C LEU A 207 12.89 -5.78 14.52
N VAL A 208 13.78 -4.92 13.99
CA VAL A 208 15.06 -4.59 14.64
C VAL A 208 14.88 -4.03 16.06
N SER A 209 13.87 -3.18 16.28
CA SER A 209 13.73 -2.50 17.58
C SER A 209 13.20 -3.39 18.71
N ASN A 210 12.30 -4.35 18.41
CA ASN A 210 11.53 -5.06 19.45
C ASN A 210 11.35 -6.57 19.18
N ALA A 211 12.02 -7.13 18.17
CA ALA A 211 11.80 -8.50 17.66
C ALA A 211 10.35 -8.80 17.25
N LYS A 212 9.51 -7.76 17.15
CA LYS A 212 8.12 -7.78 16.71
C LYS A 212 7.84 -6.48 15.95
N PRO A 213 6.93 -6.50 14.96
CA PRO A 213 6.55 -5.27 14.27
C PRO A 213 5.83 -4.32 15.23
N ASP A 214 5.93 -3.01 14.98
CA ASP A 214 4.98 -2.05 15.54
C ASP A 214 3.58 -2.25 14.95
N VAL A 215 2.60 -1.48 15.44
CA VAL A 215 1.19 -1.62 15.04
C VAL A 215 1.00 -1.33 13.54
N LEU A 216 1.63 -0.30 13.00
CA LEU A 216 1.51 0.06 11.58
C LEU A 216 2.18 -1.02 10.72
N SER A 217 3.41 -1.41 11.05
CA SER A 217 4.10 -2.52 10.38
C SER A 217 3.28 -3.80 10.40
N ALA A 218 2.62 -4.12 11.52
CA ALA A 218 1.77 -5.31 11.61
C ALA A 218 0.55 -5.23 10.67
N TRP A 219 -0.07 -4.06 10.51
CA TRP A 219 -1.13 -3.86 9.52
C TRP A 219 -0.63 -4.01 8.08
N ILE A 220 0.54 -3.44 7.76
CA ILE A 220 1.14 -3.54 6.43
C ILE A 220 1.46 -5.00 6.09
N LEU A 221 2.07 -5.75 7.01
CA LEU A 221 2.41 -7.15 6.81
C LEU A 221 1.16 -8.04 6.67
N ARG A 222 0.10 -7.75 7.42
CA ARG A 222 -1.18 -8.45 7.30
C ARG A 222 -1.80 -8.22 5.92
N ASP A 223 -1.86 -6.97 5.48
CA ASP A 223 -2.37 -6.61 4.17
C ASP A 223 -1.53 -7.26 3.04
N ALA A 224 -0.20 -7.24 3.17
CA ALA A 224 0.69 -7.93 2.25
C ALA A 224 0.43 -9.45 2.18
N ALA A 225 0.16 -10.11 3.29
CA ALA A 225 -0.20 -11.54 3.30
C ALA A 225 -1.52 -11.82 2.56
N GLU A 226 -2.49 -10.90 2.68
CA GLU A 226 -3.72 -10.96 1.91
C GLU A 226 -3.45 -10.75 0.42
N GLY A 227 -2.60 -9.78 0.06
CA GLY A 227 -2.20 -9.54 -1.33
C GLY A 227 -1.53 -10.75 -1.98
N LEU A 228 -0.64 -11.44 -1.26
CA LEU A 228 -0.06 -12.72 -1.68
C LEU A 228 -1.12 -13.81 -1.89
N THR A 229 -2.14 -13.87 -1.02
CA THR A 229 -3.25 -14.83 -1.13
C THR A 229 -4.11 -14.56 -2.36
N MET A 230 -4.32 -13.29 -2.73
CA MET A 230 -5.06 -12.90 -3.93
C MET A 230 -4.29 -13.21 -5.21
N ALA A 231 -2.97 -13.02 -5.22
CA ALA A 231 -2.14 -13.37 -6.39
C ALA A 231 -2.10 -14.88 -6.68
N ARG A 232 -2.51 -15.71 -5.71
CA ARG A 232 -2.63 -17.16 -5.84
C ARG A 232 -3.87 -17.59 -6.64
N SER A 233 -4.95 -16.80 -6.61
CA SER A 233 -6.26 -17.17 -7.17
C SER A 233 -6.38 -16.84 -8.65
#